data_AF-A0AAP5BNG6-F1
#
_entry.id   AF-A0AAP5BNG6-F1
#
_cell.length_a   1.000
_cell.length_b   1.000
_cell.length_c   1.000
_cell.angle_alpha   90.00
_cell.angle_beta   90.00
_cell.angle_gamma   90.00
#
_symmetry.space_group_name_H-M   'P 1'
#
loop_
_entity.id
_entity.type
_entity.pdbx_description
1 polymer ?
#
loop_
_entity_poly.entity_id
_entity_poly.type
_entity_poly.pdbx_seq_one_letter_code
_entity_poly.pdbx_strand_id
1 'polypeptide(L)'
;MVTTTKGIASALAIGGLVVGLVAAWYWRESTRVPIDPLDGDPNAIMPVVPELEHQAWWAAQFRANQEAGRLNTIAAMLTAVAVVLSTASSVIALF
;
A
#
# COMPACT_ATOMS: atom_id res chain seq x y z
N MET A 1 15.78 6.28 35.64
CA MET A 1 14.53 6.64 34.93
C MET A 1 14.80 7.18 33.52
N VAL A 2 15.66 8.20 33.35
CA VAL A 2 16.00 8.80 32.03
C VAL A 2 16.46 7.79 30.96
N THR A 3 17.21 6.75 31.33
CA THR A 3 17.67 5.70 30.39
C THR A 3 16.54 4.84 29.83
N THR A 4 15.49 4.60 30.62
CA THR A 4 14.33 3.78 30.22
C THR A 4 13.46 4.53 29.22
N THR A 5 13.21 5.83 29.45
CA THR A 5 12.41 6.69 28.57
C THR A 5 13.03 6.81 27.17
N LYS A 6 14.35 7.01 27.10
CA LYS A 6 15.09 7.05 25.83
C LYS A 6 15.07 5.72 25.08
N GLY A 7 15.14 4.61 25.81
CA GLY A 7 15.00 3.27 25.22
C GLY A 7 13.63 3.05 24.59
N ILE A 8 12.55 3.45 25.28
CA ILE A 8 11.18 3.36 24.76
C ILE A 8 10.99 4.26 23.54
N ALA A 9 11.44 5.52 23.58
CA ALA A 9 11.37 6.41 22.43
C ALA A 9 12.12 5.83 21.22
N SER A 10 13.34 5.31 21.43
CA SER A 10 14.12 4.70 20.35
C SER A 10 13.41 3.49 19.74
N ALA A 11 12.81 2.62 20.56
CA ALA A 11 12.06 1.47 20.09
C ALA A 11 10.83 1.89 19.25
N LEU A 12 10.09 2.92 19.71
CA LEU A 12 8.94 3.46 18.97
C LEU A 12 9.36 4.11 17.65
N ALA A 13 10.47 4.85 17.62
CA ALA A 13 11.02 5.45 16.40
C ALA A 13 11.41 4.38 15.37
N ILE A 14 12.12 3.34 15.81
CA ILE A 14 12.52 2.21 14.94
C ILE A 14 11.27 1.49 14.43
N GLY A 15 10.29 1.23 15.31
CA GLY A 15 9.02 0.63 14.92
C GLY A 15 8.27 1.48 13.89
N GLY A 16 8.16 2.79 14.11
CA GLY A 16 7.54 3.73 13.17
C GLY A 16 8.24 3.74 11.81
N LEU A 17 9.58 3.74 11.79
CA LEU A 17 10.37 3.67 10.56
C LEU A 17 10.12 2.37 9.79
N VAL A 18 10.18 1.23 10.46
CA VAL A 18 9.95 -0.08 9.83
C VAL A 18 8.55 -0.14 9.23
N VAL A 19 7.52 0.26 9.99
CA VAL A 19 6.14 0.28 9.50
C VAL A 19 5.99 1.25 8.32
N GLY A 20 6.63 2.42 8.37
CA GLY A 20 6.62 3.38 7.26
C GLY A 20 7.26 2.84 5.99
N LEU A 21 8.35 2.07 6.10
CA LEU A 21 8.98 1.41 4.95
C LEU A 21 8.07 0.35 4.34
N VAL A 22 7.37 -0.44 5.17
CA VAL A 22 6.39 -1.41 4.69
C VAL A 22 5.21 -0.71 4.01
N ALA A 23 4.73 0.42 4.56
CA ALA A 23 3.71 1.24 3.93
C ALA A 23 4.14 1.72 2.53
N ALA A 24 5.38 2.21 2.42
CA ALA A 24 5.94 2.67 1.15
C ALA A 24 6.07 1.52 0.13
N TRP A 25 6.39 0.31 0.57
CA TRP A 25 6.39 -0.87 -0.29
C TRP A 25 4.99 -1.18 -0.84
N TYR A 26 3.95 -1.20 0.00
CA TYR A 26 2.58 -1.42 -0.46
C TYR A 26 2.08 -0.34 -1.40
N TRP A 27 2.46 0.92 -1.16
CA TRP A 27 2.15 2.01 -2.08
C TRP A 27 2.85 1.82 -3.43
N ARG A 28 4.13 1.40 -3.45
CA ARG A 28 4.82 1.08 -4.70
C ARG A 28 4.11 -0.03 -5.46
N GLU A 29 3.66 -1.07 -4.75
CA GLU A 29 2.97 -2.20 -5.38
C GLU A 29 1.60 -1.78 -5.95
N SER A 30 0.87 -0.89 -5.27
CA SER A 30 -0.41 -0.38 -5.79
C SER A 30 -0.28 0.34 -7.14
N THR A 31 0.88 0.96 -7.41
CA THR A 31 1.17 1.63 -8.68
C THR A 31 1.56 0.69 -9.82
N ARG A 32 1.75 -0.60 -9.52
CA ARG A 32 2.25 -1.61 -10.47
C ARG A 32 1.20 -2.65 -10.86
N VAL A 33 -0.03 -2.47 -10.41
CA VAL A 33 -1.13 -3.39 -10.75
C VAL A 33 -1.37 -3.30 -12.26
N PRO A 34 -1.17 -4.41 -13.01
CA PRO A 34 -1.34 -4.40 -14.45
C PRO A 34 -2.83 -4.29 -14.81
N ILE A 35 -3.10 -3.59 -15.90
CA ILE A 35 -4.42 -3.59 -16.53
C ILE A 35 -4.37 -4.63 -17.63
N ASP A 36 -4.96 -5.80 -17.35
CA ASP A 36 -4.97 -6.93 -18.29
C ASP A 36 -6.41 -7.31 -18.69
N PRO A 37 -6.85 -6.99 -19.93
CA PRO A 37 -8.16 -7.36 -20.46
C PRO A 37 -8.39 -8.87 -20.52
N LEU A 38 -7.32 -9.66 -20.58
CA LEU A 38 -7.36 -11.12 -20.71
C LEU A 38 -7.21 -11.86 -19.39
N ASP A 39 -7.07 -11.12 -18.28
CA ASP A 39 -6.99 -11.68 -16.92
C ASP A 39 -5.90 -12.74 -16.73
N GLY A 40 -4.78 -12.61 -17.45
CA GLY A 40 -3.65 -13.54 -17.40
C GLY A 40 -3.86 -14.86 -18.14
N ASP A 41 -4.98 -15.07 -18.84
CA ASP A 41 -5.19 -16.27 -19.65
C ASP A 41 -4.39 -16.18 -20.96
N PRO A 42 -3.37 -17.04 -21.16
CA PRO A 42 -2.54 -17.02 -22.37
C PRO A 42 -3.28 -17.49 -23.62
N ASN A 43 -4.46 -18.13 -23.48
CA ASN A 43 -5.26 -18.62 -24.59
C ASN A 43 -6.49 -17.75 -24.86
N ALA A 44 -6.75 -16.73 -24.02
CA ALA A 44 -7.85 -15.81 -24.25
C ALA A 44 -7.53 -14.92 -25.46
N ILE A 45 -8.54 -14.70 -26.31
CA ILE A 45 -8.44 -13.87 -27.49
C ILE A 45 -9.29 -12.63 -27.25
N MET A 46 -8.74 -11.46 -27.54
CA MET A 46 -9.51 -10.21 -27.51
C MET A 46 -10.73 -10.33 -28.42
N PRO A 47 -11.94 -9.97 -27.95
CA PRO A 47 -13.12 -9.97 -28.81
C PRO A 47 -12.90 -9.10 -30.05
N VAL A 48 -13.31 -9.60 -31.21
CA VAL A 48 -13.19 -8.87 -32.49
C VAL A 48 -14.26 -7.78 -32.62
N VAL A 49 -15.38 -7.94 -31.90
CA VAL A 49 -16.47 -6.97 -31.86
C VAL A 49 -16.03 -5.79 -30.99
N PRO A 50 -15.97 -4.55 -31.52
CA PRO A 50 -15.43 -3.39 -30.80
C PRO A 50 -16.10 -3.12 -29.46
N GLU A 51 -17.42 -3.32 -29.37
CA GLU A 51 -18.18 -3.13 -28.13
C GLU A 51 -17.75 -4.12 -27.04
N LEU A 52 -17.46 -5.37 -27.42
CA LEU A 52 -17.02 -6.41 -26.49
C LEU A 52 -15.55 -6.22 -26.10
N GLU A 53 -14.69 -5.80 -27.03
CA GLU A 53 -13.32 -5.39 -26.73
C GLU A 53 -13.30 -4.26 -25.70
N HIS A 54 -14.13 -3.23 -25.90
CA HIS A 54 -14.22 -2.11 -24.96
C HIS A 54 -14.66 -2.59 -23.57
N GLN A 55 -15.67 -3.46 -23.51
CA GLN A 55 -16.11 -4.04 -22.24
C GLN A 55 -15.00 -4.84 -21.53
N ALA A 56 -14.17 -5.58 -22.27
CA ALA A 56 -13.04 -6.31 -21.70
C ALA A 56 -12.01 -5.39 -21.05
N TRP A 57 -11.66 -4.28 -21.74
CA TRP A 57 -10.77 -3.26 -21.19
C TRP A 57 -11.35 -2.55 -19.97
N TRP A 58 -12.64 -2.20 -19.99
CA TRP A 58 -13.32 -1.60 -18.83
C TRP A 58 -13.32 -2.54 -17.63
N ALA A 59 -13.62 -3.82 -17.85
CA ALA A 59 -13.59 -4.82 -16.79
C ALA A 59 -12.18 -4.95 -16.19
N ALA A 60 -11.14 -4.98 -17.02
CA ALA A 60 -9.76 -5.01 -16.54
C ALA A 60 -9.34 -3.77 -15.78
N GLN A 61 -9.75 -2.58 -16.24
CA GLN A 61 -9.50 -1.35 -15.51
C GLN A 61 -10.18 -1.37 -14.14
N PHE A 62 -11.42 -1.87 -14.05
CA PHE A 62 -12.12 -2.01 -12.77
C PHE A 62 -11.40 -2.99 -11.83
N ARG A 63 -10.98 -4.16 -12.32
CA ARG A 63 -10.21 -5.13 -11.52
C ARG A 63 -8.89 -4.54 -11.04
N ALA A 64 -8.14 -3.90 -11.93
CA ALA A 64 -6.88 -3.24 -11.59
C ALA A 64 -7.07 -2.13 -10.54
N ASN A 65 -8.10 -1.30 -10.71
CA ASN A 65 -8.41 -0.23 -9.76
C ASN A 65 -8.83 -0.77 -8.38
N GLN A 66 -9.58 -1.89 -8.34
CA GLN A 66 -9.95 -2.52 -7.08
C GLN A 66 -8.72 -3.04 -6.32
N GLU A 67 -7.81 -3.73 -7.01
CA GLU A 67 -6.61 -4.26 -6.38
C GLU A 67 -5.63 -3.15 -5.98
N ALA A 68 -5.42 -2.15 -6.84
CA ALA A 68 -4.66 -0.96 -6.49
C ALA A 68 -5.26 -0.23 -5.28
N GLY A 69 -6.60 -0.13 -5.23
CA GLY A 69 -7.34 0.43 -4.10
C GLY A 69 -7.10 -0.34 -2.80
N ARG A 70 -7.19 -1.68 -2.84
CA ARG A 70 -6.92 -2.55 -1.70
C ARG A 70 -5.50 -2.37 -1.16
N LEU A 71 -4.50 -2.39 -2.03
CA LEU A 71 -3.10 -2.17 -1.67
C LEU A 71 -2.88 -0.76 -1.09
N ASN A 72 -3.52 0.26 -1.67
CA ASN A 72 -3.44 1.63 -1.19
C ASN A 72 -4.09 1.80 0.20
N THR A 73 -5.21 1.12 0.48
CA THR A 73 -5.81 1.10 1.83
C THR A 73 -4.84 0.52 2.86
N ILE A 74 -4.14 -0.57 2.53
CA ILE A 74 -3.11 -1.16 3.40
C ILE A 74 -1.98 -0.16 3.63
N ALA A 75 -1.47 0.46 2.55
CA ALA A 75 -0.42 1.48 2.65
C ALA A 75 -0.83 2.66 3.54
N ALA A 76 -2.07 3.16 3.40
CA ALA A 76 -2.60 4.26 4.21
C ALA A 76 -2.71 3.88 5.69
N MET A 77 -3.22 2.67 6.01
CA MET A 77 -3.29 2.18 7.38
C MET A 77 -1.91 2.08 8.03
N LEU A 78 -0.95 1.49 7.34
CA LEU A 78 0.43 1.38 7.84
C LEU A 78 1.07 2.75 8.02
N THR A 79 0.82 3.69 7.09
CA THR A 79 1.28 5.08 7.21
C THR A 79 0.74 5.72 8.48
N ALA A 80 -0.56 5.55 8.77
CA ALA A 80 -1.16 6.07 10.00
C ALA A 80 -0.49 5.49 11.26
N VAL A 81 -0.25 4.18 11.29
CA VAL A 81 0.47 3.53 12.40
C VAL A 81 1.89 4.09 12.54
N ALA A 82 2.63 4.24 11.43
CA ALA A 82 3.98 4.80 11.43
C ALA A 82 4.01 6.22 11.99
N VAL A 83 3.04 7.06 11.62
CA VAL A 83 2.89 8.44 12.11
C VAL A 83 2.63 8.45 13.61
N VAL A 84 1.71 7.60 14.10
CA VAL A 84 1.41 7.51 15.55
C VAL A 84 2.64 7.10 16.34
N LEU A 85 3.35 6.05 15.91
CA LEU A 85 4.57 5.58 16.58
C LEU A 85 5.66 6.65 16.60
N SER A 86 5.88 7.33 15.47
CA SER A 86 6.89 8.39 15.35
C SER A 86 6.54 9.61 16.20
N THR A 87 5.25 9.97 16.26
CA THR A 87 4.76 11.08 17.09
C THR A 87 4.89 10.75 18.57
N ALA A 88 4.47 9.54 18.98
CA ALA A 88 4.61 9.08 20.36
C ALA A 88 6.08 9.05 20.80
N SER A 89 6.98 8.52 19.95
CA SER A 89 8.42 8.57 20.17
C SER A 89 8.90 9.99 20.42
N SER A 90 8.50 10.93 19.56
CA SER A 90 8.94 12.33 19.64
C SER A 90 8.47 12.99 20.94
N VAL A 91 7.23 12.75 21.37
CA VAL A 91 6.69 13.27 22.63
C VAL A 91 7.41 12.67 23.84
N ILE A 92 7.61 11.35 23.86
CA ILE A 92 8.27 10.66 24.97
C ILE A 92 9.73 11.10 25.11
N ALA A 93 10.43 11.37 24.01
CA ALA A 93 11.81 11.83 24.03
C ALA A 93 12.01 13.22 24.66
N LEU A 94 10.93 14.00 24.87
CA LEU A 94 10.98 15.32 25.51
C LEU A 94 11.08 15.25 27.05
N PHE A 95 10.77 14.11 27.65
CA PHE A 95 10.71 13.90 29.10
C PHE A 95 11.77 12.90 29.59
#